data_AF-A0A537A6Y0-F1
#
_entry.id   AF-A0A537A6Y0-F1
#
_cell.length_a   1.000
_cell.length_b   1.000
_cell.length_c   1.000
_cell.angle_alpha   90.00
_cell.angle_beta   90.00
_cell.angle_gamma   90.00
#
_symmetry.space_group_name_H-M   'P 1'
#
loop_
_entity.id
_entity.type
_entity.pdbx_description
1 polymer ?
#
loop_
_entity_poly.entity_id
_entity_poly.type
_entity_poly.pdbx_seq_one_letter_code
_entity_poly.pdbx_strand_id
1 'polypeptide(L)'
;LKRSSVAPEVPPVADAVAGYNADFWVGLFTVAGTSSEVIVKLHGAMVKALAGADVRERVAAQGAEVVGGTPEQLAAALKEDMVKWARVVKAARITID
;
A
#
# COMPACT_ATOMS: atom_id res chain seq x y z
N LEU A 1 -12.29 -1.72 -7.09
CA LEU A 1 -10.99 -1.26 -7.64
C LEU A 1 -11.25 -0.11 -8.60
N LYS A 2 -10.46 0.96 -8.53
CA LYS A 2 -10.53 2.09 -9.48
C LYS A 2 -9.65 1.76 -10.70
N ARG A 3 -10.02 2.24 -11.88
CA ARG A 3 -9.16 2.15 -13.08
C ARG A 3 -7.86 2.92 -12.86
N SER A 4 -6.76 2.34 -13.31
CA SER A 4 -5.46 3.00 -13.31
C SER A 4 -5.49 4.23 -14.22
N SER A 5 -4.93 5.34 -13.77
CA SER A 5 -4.79 6.55 -14.58
C SER A 5 -3.78 6.39 -15.72
N VAL A 6 -2.80 5.49 -15.57
CA VAL A 6 -1.76 5.24 -16.58
C VAL A 6 -2.15 4.15 -17.60
N ALA A 7 -3.23 3.43 -17.35
CA ALA A 7 -3.78 2.41 -18.26
C ALA A 7 -5.33 2.36 -18.16
N PRO A 8 -6.03 3.47 -18.48
CA PRO A 8 -7.48 3.60 -18.27
C PRO A 8 -8.32 2.68 -19.18
N GLU A 9 -7.76 2.23 -20.31
CA GLU A 9 -8.38 1.28 -21.23
C GLU A 9 -8.36 -0.16 -20.71
N VAL A 10 -7.48 -0.48 -19.76
CA VAL A 10 -7.38 -1.82 -19.18
C VAL A 10 -8.39 -1.97 -18.04
N PRO A 11 -9.39 -2.87 -18.16
CA PRO A 11 -10.36 -3.07 -17.09
C PRO A 11 -9.72 -3.77 -15.88
N PRO A 12 -10.09 -3.42 -14.64
CA PRO A 12 -9.68 -4.16 -13.45
C PRO A 12 -10.19 -5.60 -13.49
N VAL A 13 -9.43 -6.54 -12.92
CA VAL A 13 -9.85 -7.95 -12.80
C VAL A 13 -11.17 -8.08 -12.01
N ALA A 14 -11.42 -7.16 -11.08
CA ALA A 14 -12.66 -7.11 -10.31
C ALA A 14 -13.93 -6.95 -11.16
N ASP A 15 -13.82 -6.41 -12.38
CA ASP A 15 -14.96 -6.28 -13.32
C ASP A 15 -15.44 -7.66 -13.78
N ALA A 16 -14.54 -8.66 -13.85
CA ALA A 16 -14.84 -10.04 -14.24
C ALA A 16 -14.95 -11.00 -13.05
N VAL A 17 -14.20 -10.74 -11.97
CA VAL A 17 -14.15 -11.60 -10.77
C VAL A 17 -14.51 -10.75 -9.54
N ALA A 18 -15.77 -10.82 -9.12
CA ALA A 18 -16.26 -10.08 -7.98
C ALA A 18 -15.43 -10.36 -6.71
N GLY A 19 -15.02 -9.29 -6.02
CA GLY A 19 -14.21 -9.38 -4.80
C GLY A 19 -12.71 -9.59 -5.03
N TYR A 20 -12.24 -9.68 -6.29
CA TYR A 20 -10.81 -9.73 -6.57
C TYR A 20 -10.12 -8.41 -6.21
N ASN A 21 -9.13 -8.48 -5.30
CA ASN A 21 -8.25 -7.36 -4.98
C ASN A 21 -6.83 -7.87 -4.66
N ALA A 22 -5.89 -7.47 -5.51
CA ALA A 22 -4.46 -7.76 -5.39
C ALA A 22 -3.63 -6.46 -5.50
N ASP A 23 -4.16 -5.34 -5.01
CA ASP A 23 -3.43 -4.08 -5.00
C ASP A 23 -2.13 -4.21 -4.19
N PHE A 24 -1.07 -3.65 -4.75
CA PHE A 24 0.23 -3.56 -4.10
C PHE A 24 0.39 -2.20 -3.45
N TRP A 25 0.97 -2.16 -2.25
CA TRP A 25 1.26 -0.93 -1.53
C TRP A 25 2.66 -0.97 -0.91
N VAL A 26 3.20 0.23 -0.67
CA VAL A 26 4.49 0.44 0.00
C VAL A 26 4.27 1.31 1.23
N GLY A 27 4.86 0.91 2.35
CA GLY A 27 4.81 1.65 3.61
C GLY A 27 6.21 1.87 4.19
N LEU A 28 6.36 2.96 4.96
CA LEU A 28 7.57 3.18 5.75
C LEU A 28 7.40 2.56 7.13
N PHE A 29 8.35 1.71 7.51
CA PHE A 29 8.38 1.05 8.81
C PHE A 29 9.61 1.48 9.62
N THR A 30 9.50 1.34 10.94
CA THR A 30 10.58 1.56 11.90
C THR A 30 10.70 0.34 12.81
N VAL A 31 11.76 0.26 13.62
CA VAL A 31 12.02 -0.86 14.53
C VAL A 31 11.02 -0.89 15.70
N ALA A 32 10.78 -2.09 16.23
CA ALA A 32 9.98 -2.27 17.44
C ALA A 32 10.58 -1.48 18.61
N GLY A 33 9.72 -0.85 19.41
CA GLY A 33 10.13 -0.02 20.55
C GLY A 33 10.47 1.44 20.21
N THR A 34 10.34 1.85 18.94
CA THR A 34 10.44 3.28 18.57
C THR A 34 9.41 4.11 19.36
N SER A 35 9.84 5.21 19.97
CA SER A 35 8.95 6.05 20.77
C SER A 35 7.88 6.74 19.93
N SER A 36 6.72 7.01 20.52
CA SER A 36 5.61 7.70 19.85
C SER A 36 6.02 9.08 19.32
N GLU A 37 6.90 9.80 20.01
CA GLU A 37 7.41 11.09 19.56
C GLU A 37 8.20 10.97 18.24
N VAL A 38 9.05 9.95 18.12
CA VAL A 38 9.79 9.68 16.89
C VAL A 38 8.85 9.26 15.76
N ILE A 39 7.83 8.45 16.07
CA ILE A 39 6.80 8.05 15.08
C ILE A 39 6.07 9.28 14.54
N VAL A 40 5.63 10.20 15.41
CA VAL A 40 4.96 11.44 15.02
C VAL A 40 5.87 12.29 14.14
N LYS A 41 7.16 12.41 14.49
CA LYS A 41 8.13 13.17 13.69
C LYS A 41 8.35 12.56 12.30
N LEU A 42 8.53 11.24 12.22
CA LEU A 42 8.69 10.52 10.95
C LEU A 42 7.44 10.63 10.08
N HIS A 43 6.26 10.42 10.67
CA HIS A 43 4.99 10.56 9.97
C HIS A 43 4.82 11.99 9.41
N GLY A 44 5.07 13.01 10.23
CA GLY A 44 5.00 14.40 9.78
C GLY A 44 5.99 14.73 8.65
N ALA A 45 7.20 14.19 8.70
CA ALA A 45 8.18 14.34 7.61
C ALA A 45 7.72 13.64 6.33
N MET A 46 7.17 12.43 6.43
CA MET A 46 6.65 11.67 5.29
C MET A 46 5.45 12.35 4.65
N VAL A 47 4.50 12.86 5.43
CA VAL A 47 3.36 13.61 4.90
C VAL A 47 3.82 14.83 4.11
N LYS A 48 4.82 15.57 4.62
CA LYS A 48 5.39 16.72 3.90
C LYS A 48 6.09 16.30 2.61
N ALA A 49 6.90 15.23 2.63
CA ALA A 49 7.59 14.73 1.45
C ALA A 49 6.61 14.27 0.36
N LEU A 50 5.59 13.51 0.75
CA LEU A 50 4.53 13.02 -0.15
C LEU A 50 3.62 14.15 -0.67
N ALA A 51 3.67 15.33 -0.07
CA ALA A 51 2.97 16.52 -0.56
C ALA A 51 3.73 17.25 -1.68
N GLY A 52 5.02 16.94 -1.90
CA GLY A 52 5.83 17.50 -2.97
C GLY A 52 5.27 17.15 -4.36
N ALA A 53 5.17 18.17 -5.23
CA ALA A 53 4.64 17.99 -6.58
C ALA A 53 5.52 17.04 -7.42
N ASP A 54 6.84 17.17 -7.32
CA ASP A 54 7.82 16.32 -7.97
C ASP A 54 7.73 14.86 -7.50
N VAL A 55 7.51 14.64 -6.19
CA VAL A 55 7.32 13.30 -5.62
C VAL A 55 6.03 12.69 -6.16
N ARG A 56 4.92 13.42 -6.14
CA ARG A 56 3.63 12.95 -6.66
C ARG A 56 3.71 12.62 -8.15
N GLU A 57 4.36 13.45 -8.94
CA GLU A 57 4.55 13.22 -10.37
C GLU A 57 5.36 11.95 -10.63
N ARG A 58 6.46 11.74 -9.91
CA ARG A 58 7.30 10.53 -10.05
C ARG A 58 6.59 9.25 -9.59
N VAL A 59 5.76 9.33 -8.56
CA VAL A 59 4.94 8.20 -8.10
C VAL A 59 3.86 7.88 -9.13
N ALA A 60 3.16 8.91 -9.65
CA ALA A 60 2.15 8.76 -10.68
C ALA A 60 2.72 8.22 -12.01
N ALA A 61 3.95 8.62 -12.38
CA ALA A 61 4.63 8.12 -13.57
C ALA A 61 4.91 6.60 -13.52
N GLN A 62 4.94 6.01 -12.31
CA GLN A 62 5.08 4.57 -12.10
C GLN A 62 3.73 3.85 -11.98
N GLY A 63 2.60 4.56 -12.20
CA GLY A 63 1.26 4.03 -12.05
C GLY A 63 0.82 3.83 -10.59
N ALA A 64 1.57 4.38 -9.64
CA ALA A 64 1.21 4.37 -8.22
C ALA A 64 0.50 5.67 -7.84
N GLU A 65 -0.31 5.62 -6.79
CA GLU A 65 -0.94 6.80 -6.20
C GLU A 65 -0.29 7.07 -4.83
N VAL A 66 -0.06 8.34 -4.50
CA VAL A 66 0.36 8.71 -3.15
C VAL A 66 -0.82 8.53 -2.21
N VAL A 67 -0.75 7.48 -1.38
CA VAL A 67 -1.75 7.22 -0.34
C VAL A 67 -1.23 7.75 0.98
N GLY A 68 -1.95 8.74 1.52
CA GLY A 68 -1.73 9.24 2.88
C GLY A 68 -2.50 8.39 3.90
N GLY A 69 -2.29 8.68 5.18
CA GLY A 69 -3.02 8.05 6.27
C GLY A 69 -2.30 8.24 7.60
N THR A 70 -2.80 7.61 8.65
CA THR A 70 -2.15 7.56 9.96
C THR A 70 -1.31 6.30 10.10
N PRO A 71 -0.33 6.27 11.03
CA PRO A 71 0.42 5.05 11.34
C PRO A 71 -0.49 3.85 11.68
N GLU A 72 -1.61 4.10 12.35
CA GLU A 72 -2.59 3.07 12.74
C GLU A 72 -3.33 2.50 11.52
N GLN A 73 -3.65 3.35 10.52
CA GLN A 73 -4.26 2.90 9.28
C GLN A 73 -3.31 2.01 8.48
N LEU A 74 -2.02 2.35 8.42
CA LEU A 74 -1.01 1.49 7.80
C LEU A 74 -0.89 0.14 8.55
N ALA A 75 -0.90 0.18 9.88
CA ALA A 75 -0.86 -1.05 10.69
C ALA A 75 -2.10 -1.94 10.47
N ALA A 76 -3.28 -1.34 10.29
CA ALA A 76 -4.50 -2.08 9.96
C ALA A 76 -4.42 -2.73 8.57
N ALA A 77 -4.01 -1.95 7.55
CA ALA A 77 -3.84 -2.47 6.19
C ALA A 77 -2.84 -3.64 6.13
N LEU A 78 -1.70 -3.53 6.82
CA LEU A 78 -0.72 -4.61 6.90
C LEU A 78 -1.33 -5.88 7.53
N LYS A 79 -2.08 -5.74 8.64
CA LYS A 79 -2.72 -6.90 9.30
C LYS A 79 -3.74 -7.58 8.39
N GLU A 80 -4.57 -6.81 7.70
CA GLU A 80 -5.55 -7.33 6.75
C GLU A 80 -4.89 -8.09 5.61
N ASP A 81 -3.83 -7.53 5.04
CA ASP A 81 -3.08 -8.17 3.96
C ASP A 81 -2.34 -9.43 4.42
N MET A 82 -1.74 -9.43 5.62
CA MET A 82 -1.13 -10.64 6.17
C MET A 82 -2.15 -11.78 6.28
N VAL A 83 -3.37 -11.50 6.76
CA VAL A 83 -4.44 -12.51 6.85
C VAL A 83 -4.88 -12.98 5.46
N LYS A 84 -5.07 -12.05 4.51
CA LYS A 84 -5.45 -12.35 3.13
C LYS A 84 -4.42 -13.26 2.45
N TRP A 85 -3.15 -12.86 2.48
CA TRP A 85 -2.09 -13.56 1.77
C TRP A 85 -1.69 -14.88 2.42
N ALA A 86 -1.75 -14.99 3.75
CA ALA A 86 -1.55 -16.27 4.43
C ALA A 86 -2.57 -17.34 3.97
N ARG A 87 -3.83 -16.93 3.75
CA ARG A 87 -4.87 -17.82 3.20
C ARG A 87 -4.51 -18.27 1.78
N VAL A 88 -4.07 -17.34 0.93
CA VAL A 88 -3.68 -17.63 -0.46
C VAL A 88 -2.50 -18.61 -0.51
N VAL A 89 -1.42 -18.32 0.23
CA VAL A 89 -0.23 -19.16 0.31
C VAL A 89 -0.58 -20.57 0.75
N LYS A 90 -1.39 -20.71 1.80
CA LYS A 90 -1.84 -22.02 2.31
C LYS A 90 -2.68 -22.78 1.29
N ALA A 91 -3.62 -22.12 0.62
CA ALA A 91 -4.50 -22.74 -0.36
C ALA A 91 -3.72 -23.22 -1.60
N ALA A 92 -2.75 -22.42 -2.06
CA ALA A 92 -1.95 -22.71 -3.24
C ALA A 92 -0.70 -23.57 -2.95
N ARG A 93 -0.44 -23.94 -1.68
CA ARG A 93 0.74 -24.71 -1.24
C ARG A 93 2.06 -24.08 -1.69
N ILE A 94 2.14 -22.75 -1.63
CA ILE A 94 3.33 -21.99 -2.01
C ILE A 94 4.36 -22.09 -0.90
N THR A 95 5.60 -22.41 -1.26
CA THR A 95 6.78 -22.40 -0.37
C THR A 95 7.82 -21.43 -0.92
N ILE A 96 8.65 -20.90 -0.04
CA ILE A 96 9.91 -20.25 -0.40
C ILE A 96 11.04 -21.22 -0.07
N ASP A 97 12.11 -21.19 -0.86
CA ASP A 97 13.29 -22.05 -0.70
C ASP A 97 14.08 -21.74 0.58
#